data_AF-A0A1M3I7M6-F1
#
_entry.id   AF-A0A1M3I7M6-F1
#
_cell.length_a   1.000
_cell.length_b   1.000
_cell.length_c   1.000
_cell.angle_alpha   90.00
_cell.angle_beta   90.00
_cell.angle_gamma   90.00
#
_symmetry.space_group_name_H-M   'P 1'
#
loop_
_entity.id
_entity.type
_entity.pdbx_description
1 polymer ?
#
loop_
_entity_poly.entity_id
_entity_poly.type
_entity_poly.pdbx_seq_one_letter_code
_entity_poly.pdbx_strand_id
1 'polypeptide(L)'
;MTRLTRAEAARVLAVAASTSLAYGRGPPQKWSLEEAKRALDLLAEDATFLSNGEWKEGASNGWTPLTSATFDCGVIGFDDEHAFIFWVEEED
;
A
#
# COMPACT_ATOMS: atom_id res chain seq x y z
N MET A 1 2.15 -3.87 -12.64
CA MET A 1 2.45 -3.47 -11.25
C MET A 1 3.45 -2.33 -11.27
N THR A 2 3.30 -1.39 -10.34
CA THR A 2 4.12 -0.18 -10.19
C THR A 2 5.12 -0.39 -9.06
N ARG A 3 6.39 0.01 -9.27
CA ARG A 3 7.42 -0.03 -8.23
C ARG A 3 7.33 1.22 -7.35
N LEU A 4 7.45 1.02 -6.05
CA LEU A 4 7.28 2.07 -5.04
C LEU A 4 8.58 2.33 -4.28
N THR A 5 8.72 3.54 -3.78
CA THR A 5 9.61 3.83 -2.65
C THR A 5 9.03 3.23 -1.36
N ARG A 6 9.87 3.03 -0.34
CA ARG A 6 9.41 2.58 1.00
C ARG A 6 8.36 3.52 1.60
N ALA A 7 8.49 4.82 1.38
CA ALA A 7 7.52 5.81 1.87
C ALA A 7 6.16 5.67 1.19
N GLU A 8 6.13 5.47 -0.13
CA GLU A 8 4.90 5.20 -0.89
C GLU A 8 4.29 3.85 -0.48
N ALA A 9 5.11 2.82 -0.28
CA ALA A 9 4.68 1.51 0.22
C ALA A 9 4.00 1.61 1.59
N ALA A 10 4.57 2.38 2.53
CA ALA A 10 3.96 2.61 3.84
C ALA A 10 2.61 3.32 3.71
N ARG A 11 2.49 4.24 2.74
CA ARG A 11 1.21 4.92 2.47
C ARG A 11 0.16 3.94 1.93
N VAL A 12 0.53 3.05 1.01
CA VAL A 12 -0.40 2.01 0.50
C VAL A 12 -0.89 1.14 1.64
N LEU A 13 0.04 0.64 2.45
CA LEU A 13 -0.28 -0.22 3.58
C LEU A 13 -1.21 0.48 4.56
N ALA A 14 -0.94 1.76 4.88
CA ALA A 14 -1.80 2.55 5.75
C ALA A 14 -3.19 2.78 5.16
N VAL A 15 -3.30 3.07 3.85
CA VAL A 15 -4.60 3.22 3.17
C VAL A 15 -5.37 1.90 3.21
N ALA A 16 -4.76 0.82 2.74
CA ALA A 16 -5.39 -0.49 2.64
C ALA A 16 -5.83 -1.03 4.01
N ALA A 17 -5.09 -0.73 5.08
CA ALA A 17 -5.41 -1.22 6.42
C ALA A 17 -6.41 -0.36 7.20
N SER A 18 -6.58 0.93 6.86
CA SER A 18 -7.33 1.88 7.71
C SER A 18 -8.46 2.64 7.02
N THR A 19 -8.57 2.52 5.69
CA THR A 19 -9.50 3.32 4.89
C THR A 19 -10.33 2.40 4.00
N SER A 20 -11.66 2.61 3.95
CA SER A 20 -12.50 1.94 2.94
C SER A 20 -12.10 2.44 1.56
N LEU A 21 -11.91 1.52 0.61
CA LEU A 21 -11.56 1.83 -0.77
C LEU A 21 -12.77 2.35 -1.55
N ALA A 22 -13.98 1.91 -1.17
CA ALA A 22 -15.23 2.36 -1.76
C ALA A 22 -15.67 3.75 -1.23
N TYR A 23 -15.58 3.95 0.09
CA TYR A 23 -16.23 5.09 0.76
C TYR A 23 -15.26 6.07 1.45
N GLY A 24 -13.98 5.71 1.60
CA GLY A 24 -12.97 6.51 2.29
C GLY A 24 -12.19 7.42 1.34
N ARG A 25 -12.52 8.72 1.30
CA ARG A 25 -11.75 9.76 0.55
C ARG A 25 -10.76 10.54 1.41
N GLY A 26 -10.48 10.08 2.63
CA GLY A 26 -9.54 10.72 3.54
C GLY A 26 -8.13 10.17 3.39
N PRO A 27 -7.08 10.96 3.67
CA PRO A 27 -5.75 10.39 3.86
C PRO A 27 -5.77 9.39 5.03
N PRO A 28 -4.88 8.38 5.03
CA PRO A 28 -4.78 7.46 6.15
C PRO A 28 -4.43 8.24 7.44
N GLN A 29 -4.91 7.77 8.58
CA GLN A 29 -4.64 8.42 9.86
C GLN A 29 -3.14 8.39 10.15
N LYS A 30 -2.61 9.47 10.75
CA LYS A 30 -1.16 9.62 10.99
C LYS A 30 -0.54 8.42 11.72
N TRP A 31 -1.23 7.87 12.73
CA TRP A 31 -0.71 6.74 13.49
C TRP A 31 -0.62 5.46 12.63
N SER A 32 -1.58 5.21 11.75
CA SER A 32 -1.55 4.07 10.82
C SER A 32 -0.37 4.18 9.84
N LEU A 33 -0.04 5.40 9.40
CA LEU A 33 1.14 5.62 8.57
C LEU A 33 2.46 5.34 9.32
N GLU A 34 2.55 5.74 10.60
CA GLU A 34 3.73 5.46 11.42
C GLU A 34 3.88 3.95 11.73
N GLU A 35 2.78 3.25 11.96
CA GLU A 35 2.79 1.79 12.11
C GLU A 35 3.20 1.08 10.82
N ALA A 36 2.68 1.53 9.68
CA ALA A 36 3.07 0.99 8.38
C ALA A 36 4.56 1.17 8.12
N LYS A 37 5.14 2.34 8.40
CA LYS A 37 6.60 2.56 8.29
C LYS A 37 7.38 1.57 9.14
N ARG A 38 7.02 1.41 10.42
CA ARG A 38 7.67 0.46 11.33
C ARG A 38 7.57 -0.98 10.86
N ALA A 39 6.44 -1.37 10.27
CA ALA A 39 6.28 -2.70 9.70
C ALA A 39 7.24 -2.92 8.52
N LEU A 40 7.42 -1.90 7.67
CA LEU A 40 8.34 -2.00 6.52
C LEU A 40 9.81 -1.95 6.95
N ASP A 41 10.16 -1.35 8.08
CA ASP A 41 11.55 -1.31 8.60
C ASP A 41 12.10 -2.71 8.93
N LEU A 42 11.26 -3.74 8.95
CA LEU A 42 11.69 -5.14 9.06
C LEU A 42 12.40 -5.67 7.80
N LEU A 43 12.23 -5.01 6.65
CA LEU A 43 12.91 -5.35 5.40
C LEU A 43 14.22 -4.55 5.23
N ALA A 44 15.22 -5.18 4.61
CA ALA A 44 16.52 -4.57 4.27
C ALA A 44 16.36 -3.27 3.48
N GLU A 45 17.32 -2.35 3.57
CA GLU A 45 17.22 -0.98 3.02
C GLU A 45 16.86 -0.97 1.51
N ASP A 46 17.41 -1.91 0.75
CA ASP A 46 17.25 -2.09 -0.70
C ASP A 46 16.04 -2.94 -1.12
N ALA A 47 15.13 -3.23 -0.17
CA ALA A 47 13.90 -3.96 -0.43
C ALA A 47 13.10 -3.38 -1.60
N THR A 48 12.45 -4.28 -2.33
CA THR A 48 11.56 -3.95 -3.44
C THR A 48 10.13 -3.89 -2.97
N PHE A 49 9.42 -2.83 -3.38
CA PHE A 49 8.00 -2.67 -3.14
C PHE A 49 7.23 -2.54 -4.44
N LEU A 50 6.12 -3.26 -4.56
CA LEU A 50 5.23 -3.27 -5.71
C LEU A 50 3.78 -3.02 -5.28
N SER A 51 3.01 -2.36 -6.12
CA SER A 51 1.56 -2.14 -5.94
C SER A 51 0.83 -2.09 -7.28
N ASN A 52 -0.48 -1.93 -7.24
CA ASN A 52 -1.32 -1.68 -8.41
C ASN A 52 -1.39 -0.20 -8.83
N GLY A 53 -0.72 0.72 -8.16
CA GLY A 53 -0.90 2.15 -8.43
C GLY A 53 0.20 3.06 -7.93
N GLU A 54 0.00 4.35 -8.19
CA GLU A 54 0.75 5.45 -7.58
C GLU A 54 0.01 5.98 -6.35
N TRP A 55 0.71 6.01 -5.22
CA TRP A 55 0.15 6.35 -3.91
C TRP A 55 0.98 7.48 -3.28
N LYS A 56 0.85 8.68 -3.83
CA LYS A 56 1.66 9.85 -3.46
C LYS A 56 0.92 10.78 -2.51
N GLU A 57 1.69 11.55 -1.73
CA GLU A 57 1.13 12.60 -0.89
C GLU A 57 0.59 13.78 -1.70
N GLY A 58 -0.61 14.25 -1.35
CA GLY A 58 -1.22 15.43 -1.97
C GLY A 58 -1.71 15.25 -3.42
N ALA A 59 -1.54 14.07 -4.02
CA ALA A 59 -2.06 13.73 -5.33
C ALA A 59 -3.34 12.86 -5.21
N SER A 60 -4.16 12.84 -6.26
CA SER A 60 -5.19 11.80 -6.39
C SER A 60 -4.50 10.46 -6.54
N ASN A 61 -4.83 9.50 -5.67
CA ASN A 61 -4.38 8.11 -5.83
C ASN A 61 -4.89 7.58 -7.18
N GLY A 62 -4.01 6.93 -7.93
CA GLY A 62 -4.36 6.28 -9.18
C GLY A 62 -3.89 4.84 -9.15
N TRP A 63 -4.80 3.88 -9.30
CA TRP A 63 -4.45 2.46 -9.38
C TRP A 63 -5.08 1.80 -10.60
N THR A 64 -4.46 0.71 -11.04
CA THR A 64 -4.93 -0.16 -12.13
C THR A 64 -5.35 -1.49 -11.52
N PRO A 65 -6.63 -1.88 -11.59
CA PRO A 65 -7.08 -3.14 -10.99
C PRO A 65 -6.24 -4.34 -11.39
N LEU A 66 -5.89 -5.20 -10.42
CA LEU A 66 -5.17 -6.45 -10.65
C LEU A 66 -6.02 -7.69 -10.41
N THR A 67 -7.19 -7.52 -9.81
CA THR A 67 -8.16 -8.58 -9.51
C THR A 67 -9.49 -8.31 -10.21
N SER A 68 -10.47 -9.20 -10.03
CA SER A 68 -11.84 -8.99 -10.49
C SER A 68 -12.70 -8.17 -9.54
N ALA A 69 -12.16 -7.78 -8.38
CA ALA A 69 -12.90 -7.01 -7.38
C ALA A 69 -13.17 -5.58 -7.85
N THR A 70 -14.26 -4.99 -7.34
CA THR A 70 -14.64 -3.60 -7.64
C THR A 70 -13.55 -2.61 -7.22
N PHE A 71 -12.98 -2.83 -6.03
CA PHE A 71 -11.81 -2.12 -5.54
C PHE A 71 -10.76 -3.11 -5.07
N ASP A 72 -9.51 -2.88 -5.46
CA ASP A 72 -8.38 -3.61 -4.93
C ASP A 72 -7.21 -2.67 -4.65
N CYS A 73 -6.47 -2.94 -3.59
CA CYS A 73 -5.18 -2.32 -3.38
C CYS A 73 -4.33 -3.11 -2.42
N GLY A 74 -3.02 -2.86 -2.48
CA GLY A 74 -2.11 -3.51 -1.58
C GLY A 74 -0.66 -3.29 -1.95
N VAL A 75 0.20 -3.86 -1.14
CA VAL A 75 1.64 -3.80 -1.30
C VAL A 75 2.23 -5.20 -1.22
N ILE A 76 3.15 -5.47 -2.13
CA ILE A 76 4.05 -6.61 -2.09
C ILE A 76 5.42 -6.04 -1.75
N GLY A 77 6.04 -6.52 -0.68
CA GLY A 77 7.37 -6.11 -0.25
C GLY A 77 8.29 -7.31 -0.07
N PHE A 78 9.52 -7.23 -0.58
CA PHE A 78 10.49 -8.31 -0.42
C PHE A 78 11.93 -7.83 -0.52
N ASP A 79 12.82 -8.54 0.16
CA ASP A 79 14.28 -8.48 0.06
C ASP A 79 14.85 -9.91 -0.14
N ASP A 80 16.15 -10.10 0.06
CA ASP A 80 16.80 -11.39 -0.13
C ASP A 80 16.43 -12.45 0.94
N GLU A 81 15.88 -12.05 2.09
CA GLU A 81 15.59 -12.92 3.24
C GLU A 81 14.09 -12.98 3.59
N HIS A 82 13.34 -11.93 3.28
CA HIS A 82 11.98 -11.74 3.74
C HIS A 82 11.06 -11.30 2.59
N ALA A 83 9.81 -11.75 2.66
CA ALA A 83 8.77 -11.31 1.74
C ALA A 83 7.42 -11.23 2.45
N PHE A 84 6.58 -10.28 2.04
CA PHE A 84 5.20 -10.19 2.48
C PHE A 84 4.30 -9.66 1.37
N ILE A 85 3.01 -10.01 1.47
CA ILE A 85 1.94 -9.46 0.65
C ILE A 85 0.82 -9.02 1.58
N PHE A 86 0.40 -7.77 1.45
CA PHE A 86 -0.84 -7.27 2.02
C PHE A 86 -1.72 -6.79 0.88
N TRP A 87 -2.86 -7.47 0.67
CA TRP A 87 -3.77 -7.17 -0.43
C TRP A 87 -5.21 -7.18 0.08
N VAL A 88 -5.95 -6.15 -0.28
CA VAL A 88 -7.36 -5.98 0.08
C VAL A 88 -8.17 -5.95 -1.20
N GLU A 89 -9.22 -6.76 -1.22
CA GLU A 89 -10.29 -6.74 -2.22
C GLU A 89 -11.56 -6.30 -1.50
N GLU A 90 -12.22 -5.26 -2.01
CA GLU A 90 -13.48 -4.73 -1.49
C GLU A 90 -14.50 -4.74 -2.63
N GLU A 91 -15.64 -5.38 -2.38
CA GLU A 91 -16.78 -5.42 -3.27
C GLU A 91 -17.87 -4.48 -2.72
N ASP A 92 -18.59 -3.80 -3.62
CA ASP A 92 -19.76 -2.98 -3.27
C ASP A 92 -20.98 -3.86 -2.92
#